data_AF-A0A350LKV3-F1
#
_entry.id   AF-A0A350LKV3-F1
#
_cell.length_a   1.000
_cell.length_b   1.000
_cell.length_c   1.000
_cell.angle_alpha   90.00
_cell.angle_beta   90.00
_cell.angle_gamma   90.00
#
_symmetry.space_group_name_H-M   'P 1'
#
loop_
_entity.id
_entity.type
_entity.pdbx_description
1 polymer ?
#
loop_
_entity_poly.entity_id
_entity_poly.type
_entity_poly.pdbx_seq_one_letter_code
_entity_poly.pdbx_strand_id
1 'polypeptide(L)'
;MLDFIYTLFIAPLEYWMHKVLVWGYGITENWGLAIIVMSLVVNFVILPIYIKAESWQEEEQRVRLGFASREEMIRRAFKGQERFAMISTMRRQAGYTAFLSMR
;
A
#
# COMPACT_ATOMS: atom_id res chain seq x y z
N MET A 1 10.21 -28.09 2.47
CA MET A 1 9.82 -26.81 1.80
C MET A 1 8.66 -26.14 2.51
N LEU A 2 7.57 -26.86 2.83
CA LEU A 2 6.45 -26.31 3.60
C LEU A 2 6.88 -25.78 4.99
N ASP A 3 7.78 -26.48 5.68
CA ASP A 3 8.29 -26.05 6.99
C ASP A 3 9.11 -24.76 6.93
N PHE A 4 9.77 -24.50 5.80
CA PHE A 4 10.51 -23.25 5.60
C PHE A 4 9.55 -22.06 5.46
N ILE A 5 8.47 -22.21 4.69
CA ILE A 5 7.43 -21.18 4.56
C ILE A 5 6.75 -20.94 5.91
N TYR A 6 6.41 -22.02 6.64
CA TYR A 6 5.83 -21.91 7.97
C TYR A 6 6.75 -21.16 8.94
N THR A 7 8.02 -21.56 9.00
CA THR A 7 9.00 -20.95 9.93
C THR A 7 9.31 -19.49 9.57
N LEU A 8 9.33 -19.16 8.28
CA LEU A 8 9.67 -17.80 7.82
C LEU A 8 8.52 -16.81 8.01
N PHE A 9 7.27 -17.23 7.77
CA PHE A 9 6.12 -16.32 7.76
C PHE A 9 5.15 -16.53 8.93
N ILE A 10 4.84 -17.78 9.28
CA ILE A 10 3.77 -18.11 10.22
C ILE A 10 4.30 -18.10 11.66
N ALA A 11 5.44 -18.74 11.92
CA ALA A 11 6.01 -18.87 13.26
C ALA A 11 6.27 -17.51 13.97
N PRO A 12 6.79 -16.47 13.30
CA PRO A 12 6.95 -15.16 13.93
C PRO A 12 5.61 -14.53 14.29
N LEU A 13 4.61 -14.64 13.42
CA LEU A 13 3.27 -14.09 13.67
C LEU A 13 2.61 -14.80 14.85
N GLU A 14 2.68 -16.13 14.89
CA GLU A 14 2.16 -16.94 15.98
C GLU A 14 2.83 -16.59 17.32
N TYR A 15 4.15 -16.41 17.34
CA TYR A 15 4.89 -16.00 18.53
C TYR A 15 4.38 -14.65 19.07
N TRP A 16 4.24 -13.64 18.20
CA TRP A 16 3.73 -12.33 18.59
C TRP A 16 2.29 -12.41 19.09
N MET A 17 1.44 -13.15 18.37
CA MET A 17 0.05 -13.36 18.75
C MET A 17 -0.06 -14.00 20.15
N HIS A 18 0.72 -15.03 20.42
CA HIS A 18 0.76 -15.69 21.72
C HIS A 18 1.24 -14.73 22.82
N LYS A 19 2.30 -13.94 22.57
CA LYS A 19 2.80 -12.96 23.54
C LYS A 19 1.74 -11.92 23.92
N VAL A 20 1.01 -11.38 22.94
CA VAL A 20 -0.06 -10.41 23.18
C VAL A 20 -1.22 -11.06 23.94
N LEU A 21 -1.59 -12.30 23.60
CA LEU A 21 -2.66 -13.03 24.28
C LEU A 21 -2.33 -13.30 25.76
N VAL A 22 -1.12 -13.78 26.05
CA VAL A 22 -0.67 -14.05 27.43
C VAL A 22 -0.58 -12.75 28.24
N TRP A 23 -0.10 -11.67 27.61
CA TRP A 23 -0.10 -10.35 28.24
C TRP A 23 -1.52 -9.85 28.54
N GLY A 24 -2.45 -9.99 27.58
CA GLY A 24 -3.86 -9.67 27.76
C GLY A 24 -4.49 -10.48 28.88
N TYR A 25 -4.22 -11.79 28.93
CA TYR A 25 -4.69 -12.68 30.00
C TYR A 25 -4.13 -12.27 31.37
N GLY A 26 -2.87 -11.84 31.45
CA GLY A 26 -2.28 -11.33 32.69
C GLY A 26 -2.95 -10.08 33.24
N ILE A 27 -3.70 -9.34 32.42
CA ILE A 27 -4.43 -8.13 32.84
C ILE A 27 -5.90 -8.45 33.12
N THR A 28 -6.52 -9.31 32.31
CA THR A 28 -7.97 -9.58 32.37
C THR A 28 -8.33 -10.80 33.21
N GLU A 29 -7.37 -11.68 33.48
CA GLU A 29 -7.53 -13.01 34.11
C GLU A 29 -8.59 -13.91 33.42
N ASN A 30 -9.02 -13.52 32.22
CA ASN A 30 -10.09 -14.16 31.47
C ASN A 30 -9.69 -14.23 30.00
N TRP A 31 -9.67 -15.45 29.45
CA TRP A 31 -9.30 -15.74 28.06
C TRP A 31 -10.19 -15.03 27.04
N GLY A 32 -11.50 -14.90 27.31
CA GLY A 32 -12.43 -14.21 26.41
C GLY A 32 -12.10 -12.73 26.28
N LEU A 33 -11.86 -12.05 27.41
CA LEU A 33 -11.45 -10.65 27.40
C LEU A 33 -10.04 -10.46 26.84
N ALA A 34 -9.13 -11.40 27.07
CA ALA A 34 -7.78 -11.36 26.52
C ALA A 34 -7.78 -11.37 24.98
N ILE A 35 -8.66 -12.16 24.35
CA ILE A 35 -8.84 -12.18 22.90
C ILE A 35 -9.33 -10.83 22.38
N ILE A 36 -10.26 -10.17 23.09
CA ILE A 36 -10.74 -8.83 22.73
C ILE A 36 -9.60 -7.82 22.80
N VAL A 37 -8.82 -7.82 23.88
CA VAL A 37 -7.64 -6.95 24.04
C VAL A 37 -6.62 -7.20 22.93
N MET A 38 -6.33 -8.46 22.61
CA MET A 38 -5.43 -8.83 21.54
C MET A 38 -5.92 -8.29 20.17
N SER A 39 -7.22 -8.41 19.88
CA SER A 39 -7.80 -7.86 18.65
C SER A 39 -7.59 -6.35 18.55
N LEU A 40 -7.79 -5.61 19.65
CA LEU A 40 -7.54 -4.17 19.69
C LEU A 40 -6.06 -3.84 19.43
N VAL A 41 -5.14 -4.57 20.06
CA VAL A 41 -3.69 -4.39 19.85
C VAL A 41 -3.31 -4.64 18.39
N VAL A 42 -3.79 -5.73 17.79
CA VAL A 42 -3.51 -6.06 16.39
C VAL A 42 -4.06 -4.98 15.45
N ASN A 43 -5.30 -4.53 15.65
CA ASN A 43 -5.89 -3.46 14.85
C ASN A 43 -5.10 -2.14 14.99
N PHE A 44 -4.63 -1.82 16.19
CA PHE A 44 -3.83 -0.62 16.42
C PHE A 44 -2.47 -0.68 15.70
N VAL A 45 -1.86 -1.86 15.59
CA VAL A 45 -0.60 -2.06 14.83
C VAL A 45 -0.83 -2.01 13.32
N ILE A 46 -1.95 -2.54 12.83
CA ILE A 46 -2.28 -2.55 11.39
C ILE A 46 -2.64 -1.16 10.89
N LEU A 47 -3.32 -0.34 11.70
CA LEU A 47 -3.80 0.98 11.32
C LEU A 47 -2.72 1.93 10.75
N PRO A 48 -1.56 2.15 11.39
CA PRO A 48 -0.52 3.03 10.84
C PRO A 48 0.06 2.49 9.53
N ILE A 49 0.11 1.16 9.37
CA ILE A 49 0.56 0.53 8.12
C ILE A 49 -0.44 0.84 7.00
N TYR A 50 -1.74 0.76 7.30
CA TYR A 50 -2.79 1.09 6.35
C TYR A 50 -2.71 2.55 5.92
N ILE A 51 -2.61 3.48 6.86
CA ILE A 51 -2.47 4.92 6.57
C ILE A 51 -1.23 5.18 5.70
N LYS A 52 -0.11 4.51 6.00
CA LYS A 52 1.11 4.67 5.19
C LYS A 52 0.93 4.14 3.78
N ALA A 53 0.30 2.98 3.62
CA ALA A 53 0.00 2.40 2.31
C ALA A 53 -0.95 3.29 1.49
N GLU A 54 -1.99 3.83 2.13
CA GLU A 54 -2.94 4.75 1.51
C GLU A 54 -2.25 6.05 1.07
N SER A 55 -1.35 6.60 1.90
CA SER A 55 -0.58 7.80 1.51
C SER A 55 0.25 7.59 0.25
N TRP A 56 0.86 6.40 0.08
CA TRP A 56 1.59 6.05 -1.13
C TRP A 56 0.66 5.92 -2.34
N GLN A 57 -0.52 5.34 -2.14
CA GLN A 57 -1.53 5.21 -3.19
C GLN A 57 -2.08 6.59 -3.62
N GLU A 58 -2.31 7.50 -2.67
CA GLU A 58 -2.72 8.88 -2.95
C GLU A 58 -1.65 9.67 -3.70
N GLU A 59 -0.38 9.52 -3.33
CA GLU A 59 0.74 10.13 -4.05
C GLU A 59 0.76 9.67 -5.51
N GLU A 60 0.67 8.37 -5.77
CA GLU A 60 0.57 7.81 -7.12
C GLU A 60 -0.64 8.37 -7.89
N GLN A 61 -1.79 8.49 -7.22
CA GLN A 61 -3.02 8.99 -7.83
C GLN A 61 -2.96 10.48 -8.18
N ARG A 62 -2.41 11.32 -7.30
CA ARG A 62 -2.20 12.76 -7.55
C ARG A 62 -1.30 12.97 -8.76
N VAL A 63 -0.23 12.21 -8.82
CA VAL A 63 0.69 12.23 -9.96
C VAL A 63 -0.08 11.83 -11.23
N ARG A 64 -0.81 10.71 -11.22
CA ARG A 64 -1.61 10.23 -12.37
C ARG A 64 -2.66 11.26 -12.85
N LEU A 65 -3.38 11.91 -11.94
CA LEU A 65 -4.38 12.94 -12.28
C LEU A 65 -3.74 14.19 -12.92
N GLY A 66 -2.58 14.63 -12.40
CA GLY A 66 -1.82 15.72 -13.00
C GLY A 66 -1.34 15.41 -14.42
N PHE A 67 -0.98 14.16 -14.69
CA PHE A 67 -0.63 13.69 -16.02
C PHE A 67 -1.84 13.59 -16.95
N ALA A 68 -2.97 13.05 -16.47
CA ALA A 68 -4.18 12.88 -17.26
C ALA A 68 -4.73 14.21 -17.79
N SER A 69 -4.75 15.25 -16.94
CA SER A 69 -5.20 16.60 -17.33
C SER A 69 -4.29 17.20 -18.42
N ARG A 70 -2.97 17.07 -18.28
CA ARG A 70 -2.02 17.56 -19.29
C ARG A 70 -2.08 16.77 -20.58
N GLU A 71 -2.29 15.45 -20.51
CA GLU A 71 -2.48 14.61 -21.69
C GLU A 71 -3.77 14.98 -22.45
N GLU A 72 -4.86 15.29 -21.74
CA GLU A 72 -6.09 15.81 -22.34
C GLU A 72 -5.87 17.16 -23.04
N MET A 73 -5.14 18.08 -22.41
CA MET A 73 -4.81 19.37 -23.01
C MET A 73 -4.02 19.20 -24.32
N ILE A 74 -2.98 18.35 -24.31
CA ILE A 74 -2.20 18.02 -25.50
C ILE A 74 -3.07 17.34 -26.57
N ARG A 75 -3.97 16.45 -26.16
CA ARG A 75 -4.91 15.75 -27.05
C ARG A 75 -5.91 16.70 -27.73
N ARG A 76 -6.32 17.77 -27.05
CA ARG A 76 -7.19 18.81 -27.61
C ARG A 76 -6.43 19.76 -28.53
N ALA A 77 -5.19 20.11 -28.19
CA ALA A 77 -4.39 21.08 -28.93
C ALA A 77 -3.71 20.50 -30.18
N PHE A 78 -3.29 19.22 -30.16
CA PHE A 78 -2.49 18.60 -31.23
C PHE A 78 -3.18 17.37 -31.82
N LYS A 79 -2.96 17.12 -33.12
CA LYS A 79 -3.55 15.99 -33.86
C LYS A 79 -2.46 15.12 -34.51
N GLY A 80 -2.77 13.84 -34.74
CA GLY A 80 -1.88 12.92 -35.46
C GLY A 80 -0.53 12.72 -34.78
N GLN A 81 0.55 12.87 -35.55
CA GLN A 81 1.92 12.57 -35.11
C GLN A 81 2.46 13.59 -34.08
N GLU A 82 2.03 14.86 -34.17
CA GLU A 82 2.47 15.92 -33.24
C GLU A 82 2.00 15.64 -31.81
N ARG A 83 0.78 15.11 -31.68
CA ARG A 83 0.24 14.68 -30.38
C ARG A 83 1.10 13.58 -29.76
N PHE A 84 1.53 12.62 -30.55
CA PHE A 84 2.37 11.52 -30.06
C PHE A 84 3.74 12.04 -29.61
N ALA A 85 4.36 12.92 -30.41
CA ALA A 85 5.61 13.57 -30.05
C ALA A 85 5.47 14.35 -28.73
N MET A 86 4.44 15.18 -28.58
CA MET A 86 4.25 16.04 -27.40
C MET A 86 3.92 15.26 -26.12
N ILE A 87 3.18 14.15 -26.20
CA ILE A 87 2.96 13.25 -25.05
C ILE A 87 4.27 12.54 -24.67
N SER A 88 5.06 12.11 -25.66
CA SER A 88 6.32 11.42 -25.41
C SER A 88 7.37 12.32 -24.75
N THR A 89 7.45 13.59 -25.15
CA THR A 89 8.36 14.58 -24.55
C THR A 89 7.93 14.95 -23.14
N MET A 90 6.63 15.16 -22.93
CA MET A 90 6.08 15.43 -21.61
C MET A 90 6.36 14.30 -20.61
N ARG A 91 6.16 13.03 -21.01
CA ARG A 91 6.46 11.86 -20.15
C ARG A 91 7.95 11.76 -19.81
N ARG A 92 8.84 12.05 -20.78
CA ARG A 92 10.30 12.12 -20.56
C ARG A 92 10.71 13.22 -19.57
N GLN A 93 10.16 14.42 -19.72
CA GLN A 93 10.48 15.56 -18.85
C GLN A 93 10.06 15.32 -17.40
N ALA A 94 8.98 14.59 -17.19
CA ALA A 94 8.48 14.32 -15.85
C ALA A 94 9.04 13.04 -15.22
N GLY A 95 10.07 12.42 -15.83
CA GLY A 95 10.73 11.22 -15.29
C GLY A 95 9.82 9.98 -15.24
N TYR A 96 8.67 10.02 -15.91
CA TYR A 96 7.66 8.96 -15.85
C TYR A 96 8.14 7.79 -16.71
N THR A 97 8.71 6.79 -16.04
CA THR A 97 9.18 5.57 -16.71
C THR A 97 7.96 4.76 -17.14
N ALA A 98 7.98 4.24 -18.37
CA ALA A 98 6.87 3.53 -19.02
C ALA A 98 6.25 2.38 -18.19
N PHE A 99 6.94 1.89 -17.17
CA PHE A 99 6.46 0.87 -16.24
C PHE A 99 5.20 1.29 -15.46
N LEU A 100 5.03 2.58 -15.13
CA LEU A 100 3.83 3.11 -14.47
C LEU A 100 2.61 3.22 -15.40
N SER A 101 2.79 3.06 -16.71
CA SER A 101 1.69 3.15 -17.70
C SER A 101 1.07 1.80 -18.06
N MET A 102 1.60 0.68 -17.52
CA MET A 102 1.14 -0.69 -17.79
C MET A 102 0.28 -1.31 -16.67
N ARG A 103 -0.13 -0.54 -15.65
CA ARG A 103 -1.14 -0.97 -14.65
C ARG A 103 -2.46 -0.22 -14.81
#